data_AF-A0A554JHK9-F1
#
_entry.id   AF-A0A554JHK9-F1
#
_cell.length_a   1.000
_cell.length_b   1.000
_cell.length_c   1.000
_cell.angle_alpha   90.00
_cell.angle_beta   90.00
_cell.angle_gamma   90.00
#
_symmetry.space_group_name_H-M   'P 1'
#
loop_
_entity.id
_entity.type
_entity.pdbx_description
1 polymer ?
#
loop_
_entity_poly.entity_id
_entity_poly.type
_entity_poly.pdbx_seq_one_letter_code
_entity_poly.pdbx_strand_id
1 'polypeptide(L)' 'MQNHAFAREQLVIHNEFVIAEALSPFNKWVTGEEVHHDPTPFECVEHFIQNGGLDEVTRLEDELTWEI' A
#
# COMPACT_ATOMS: atom_id res chain seq x y z
N MET A 1 -6.89 25.71 12.03
CA MET A 1 -6.49 24.53 12.84
C MET A 1 -7.29 23.29 12.42
N GLN A 2 -7.23 22.89 11.14
CA GLN A 2 -8.04 21.76 10.60
C GLN A 2 -7.25 20.77 9.71
N ASN A 3 -5.92 20.93 9.55
CA ASN A 3 -5.18 20.15 8.54
C ASN A 3 -4.67 18.77 9.03
N HIS A 4 -4.38 18.60 10.32
CA HIS A 4 -3.74 17.35 10.78
C HIS A 4 -4.68 16.15 10.94
N ALA A 5 -5.97 16.38 11.26
CA ALA A 5 -6.94 15.29 11.39
C ALA A 5 -7.32 14.73 10.00
N PHE A 6 -7.52 15.62 9.03
CA PHE A 6 -7.86 15.27 7.65
C PHE A 6 -6.74 14.50 6.95
N ALA A 7 -5.48 14.94 7.10
CA ALA A 7 -4.33 14.23 6.55
C ALA A 7 -4.18 12.81 7.12
N ARG A 8 -4.46 12.61 8.42
CA ARG A 8 -4.43 11.28 9.06
C ARG A 8 -5.55 10.36 8.56
N GLU A 9 -6.77 10.87 8.42
CA GLU A 9 -7.88 10.09 7.88
C GLU A 9 -7.62 9.67 6.43
N GLN A 10 -7.05 10.56 5.60
CA GLN A 10 -6.64 10.25 4.24
C GLN A 10 -5.53 9.18 4.20
N LEU A 11 -4.54 9.26 5.09
CA LEU A 11 -3.48 8.27 5.19
C LEU A 11 -4.01 6.88 5.58
N VAL A 12 -4.96 6.82 6.53
CA VAL A 12 -5.61 5.57 6.95
C VAL A 12 -6.42 4.96 5.81
N ILE A 13 -7.23 5.77 5.12
CA ILE A 13 -8.04 5.33 3.97
C ILE A 13 -7.13 4.85 2.83
N HIS A 14 -6.06 5.57 2.52
CA HIS A 14 -5.10 5.18 1.48
C HIS A 14 -4.42 3.86 1.81
N ASN A 15 -3.98 3.66 3.06
CA ASN A 15 -3.42 2.40 3.52
C ASN A 15 -4.41 1.23 3.42
N GLU A 16 -5.70 1.46 3.66
CA GLU A 16 -6.74 0.42 3.51
C GLU A 16 -6.91 -0.01 2.05
N PHE A 17 -6.93 0.94 1.11
CA PHE A 17 -6.99 0.64 -0.33
C PHE A 17 -5.75 -0.08 -0.83
N VAL A 18 -4.56 0.35 -0.40
CA VAL A 18 -3.27 -0.26 -0.76
C VAL A 18 -3.20 -1.71 -0.25
N ILE A 19 -3.66 -1.97 0.98
CA ILE A 19 -3.73 -3.33 1.52
C ILE A 19 -4.77 -4.16 0.74
N ALA A 20 -5.94 -3.59 0.42
CA ALA A 20 -6.95 -4.29 -0.36
C ALA A 20 -6.45 -4.67 -1.77
N GLU A 21 -5.67 -3.79 -2.39
CA GLU A 21 -5.05 -4.04 -3.68
C GLU A 21 -3.94 -5.09 -3.59
N ALA A 22 -3.03 -4.98 -2.61
CA ALA A 22 -1.99 -5.97 -2.34
C ALA A 22 -2.57 -7.37 -2.11
N LEU A 23 -3.74 -7.46 -1.47
CA LEU A 23 -4.46 -8.70 -1.20
C LEU A 23 -5.48 -9.08 -2.30
N SER A 24 -5.51 -8.36 -3.42
CA SER A 24 -6.44 -8.64 -4.52
C SER A 24 -6.18 -10.02 -5.14
N PRO A 25 -7.21 -10.66 -5.74
CA PRO A 25 -7.03 -11.94 -6.43
C PRO A 25 -5.94 -11.91 -7.51
N PHE A 26 -5.77 -10.76 -8.17
CA PHE A 26 -4.72 -10.57 -9.15
C PHE A 26 -3.32 -10.60 -8.51
N ASN A 27 -3.08 -9.79 -7.48
CA ASN A 27 -1.79 -9.79 -6.79
C ASN A 27 -1.49 -11.13 -6.12
N LYS A 28 -2.52 -11.81 -5.58
CA LYS A 28 -2.37 -13.17 -5.04
C LYS A 28 -1.92 -14.15 -6.13
N TRP A 29 -2.49 -14.08 -7.33
CA TRP A 29 -2.08 -14.93 -8.45
C TRP A 29 -0.65 -14.64 -8.89
N VAL A 30 -0.30 -13.37 -9.12
CA VAL A 30 1.06 -12.97 -9.52
C VAL A 30 2.10 -13.41 -8.49
N THR A 31 1.83 -13.14 -7.21
CA THR A 31 2.73 -13.55 -6.11
C THR A 31 2.88 -15.07 -6.09
N GLY A 32 1.80 -15.83 -6.30
CA GLY A 32 1.84 -17.29 -6.34
C GLY A 32 2.66 -17.86 -7.50
N GLU A 33 2.62 -17.21 -8.67
CA GLU A 33 3.50 -17.57 -9.80
C GLU A 33 4.97 -17.39 -9.45
N GLU A 34 5.32 -16.35 -8.66
CA GLU A 34 6.71 -16.06 -8.25
C GLU A 34 7.20 -16.97 -7.12
N VAL A 35 6.42 -17.17 -6.05
CA VAL A 35 6.83 -17.98 -4.90
C VAL A 35 6.59 -19.49 -5.09
N HIS A 36 5.89 -19.87 -6.15
CA HIS A 36 5.57 -21.26 -6.52
C HIS A 36 4.75 -22.03 -5.47
N HIS A 37 3.92 -21.34 -4.69
CA HIS A 37 2.92 -21.93 -3.78
C HIS A 37 1.74 -20.97 -3.60
N ASP A 38 0.72 -21.36 -2.83
CA ASP A 38 -0.34 -20.42 -2.44
C ASP A 38 0.25 -19.40 -1.47
N PRO A 39 0.34 -18.10 -1.83
CA PRO A 39 1.04 -17.12 -1.02
C PRO A 39 0.19 -16.70 0.18
N THR A 40 0.87 -16.44 1.28
CA THR A 40 0.29 -15.85 2.48
C THR A 40 -0.03 -14.37 2.24
N PRO A 41 -0.94 -13.76 3.02
CA PRO A 41 -1.21 -12.33 2.95
C PRO A 41 0.05 -11.46 3.13
N PHE A 42 1.00 -11.93 3.95
CA PHE A 42 2.26 -11.22 4.17
C PHE A 42 3.13 -11.20 2.91
N GLU A 43 3.28 -12.34 2.23
CA GLU A 43 4.04 -12.44 0.98
C GLU A 43 3.40 -11.60 -0.13
N CYS A 44 2.06 -11.55 -0.22
CA CYS A 44 1.37 -10.68 -1.18
C CYS A 44 1.68 -9.19 -0.93
N VAL A 45 1.68 -8.76 0.34
CA VAL A 45 2.00 -7.38 0.71
C VAL A 45 3.47 -7.09 0.44
N GLU A 46 4.39 -7.97 0.83
CA GLU A 46 5.83 -7.80 0.57
C GLU A 46 6.13 -7.71 -0.93
N HIS A 47 5.58 -8.62 -1.73
CA HIS A 47 5.73 -8.62 -3.19
C HIS A 47 5.12 -7.35 -3.82
N PHE A 48 3.96 -6.90 -3.36
CA PHE A 48 3.35 -5.65 -3.84
C PHE A 48 4.23 -4.42 -3.56
N ILE A 49 4.82 -4.36 -2.37
CA ILE A 49 5.75 -3.29 -1.96
C ILE A 49 7.02 -3.30 -2.81
N GLN A 50 7.63 -4.47 -3.01
CA GLN A 50 8.87 -4.63 -3.77
C GLN A 50 8.71 -4.24 -5.25
N ASN A 51 7.49 -4.36 -5.79
CA ASN A 51 7.17 -4.00 -7.18
C ASN A 51 6.63 -2.56 -7.34
N GLY A 52 6.82 -1.70 -6.33
CA GLY A 52 6.49 -0.28 -6.42
C GLY A 52 5.08 0.09 -5.96
N GLY A 53 4.32 -0.83 -5.36
CA GLY A 53 3.02 -0.54 -4.76
C GLY A 53 3.07 0.46 -3.59
N LEU A 54 4.27 0.73 -3.06
CA LEU A 54 4.51 1.71 -1.98
C LEU A 54 4.88 3.11 -2.52
N ASP A 55 5.26 3.26 -3.80
CA ASP A 55 5.60 4.58 -4.37
C ASP A 55 4.41 5.55 -4.36
N GLU A 56 3.16 5.06 -4.29
CA GLU A 56 1.98 5.90 -4.06
C GLU A 56 1.82 6.35 -2.60
N VAL A 57 2.23 5.51 -1.63
CA VAL A 57 2.10 5.77 -0.19
C VAL A 57 3.14 6.80 0.28
N THR A 58 4.40 6.65 -0.13
CA THR A 58 5.48 7.59 0.25
C THR A 58 5.32 8.97 -0.41
N ARG A 59 4.74 9.03 -1.62
CA ARG A 59 4.51 10.32 -2.31
C ARG A 59 3.56 11.24 -1.54
N LEU A 60 2.57 10.66 -0.85
CA LEU A 60 1.62 11.41 -0.03
C LEU A 60 2.25 11.88 1.30
N GLU A 61 3.11 11.07 1.93
CA GLU A 61 3.87 11.50 3.11
C GLU A 61 4.86 12.64 2.79
N ASP A 62 5.53 12.56 1.64
CA ASP A 62 6.41 13.62 1.16
C ASP A 62 5.62 14.90 0.82
N GLU A 63 4.52 14.83 0.06
CA GLU A 63 3.70 16.03 -0.25
C GLU A 63 3.13 16.72 1.01
N LEU A 64 2.86 15.97 2.09
CA LEU A 64 2.38 16.51 3.37
C LEU A 64 3.48 17.15 4.24
N THR A 65 4.76 16.87 3.98
CA THR A 65 5.87 17.42 4.79
C THR A 65 6.45 18.72 4.25
N TRP A 66 6.18 19.08 2.98
CA TRP A 66 6.67 20.32 2.35
C TRP A 66 5.80 21.57 2.58
N GLU A 67 4.63 21.46 3.22
CA GLU A 67 3.79 22.61 3.62
C GLU A 67 4.01 23.07 5.08
N ILE A 68 5.14 22.74 5.70
CA ILE A 68 5.52 23.17 7.07
C ILE A 68 6.62 24.23 7.05
#